data_AF-U2RQ42-F1
#
_entry.id   AF-U2RQ42-F1
#
_cell.length_a   1.000
_cell.length_b   1.000
_cell.length_c   1.000
_cell.angle_alpha   90.00
_cell.angle_beta   90.00
_cell.angle_gamma   90.00
#
_symmetry.space_group_name_H-M   'P 1'
#
loop_
_entity.id
_entity.type
_entity.pdbx_description
1 polymer ?
#
loop_
_entity_poly.entity_id
_entity_poly.type
_entity_poly.pdbx_seq_one_letter_code
_entity_poly.pdbx_strand_id
1 'polypeptide(L)'
;MSEEGGTKATIAALAANLAIAATKFIAWLLTGASSMLSEAIHSLADTGNQVLLLAGGRRGARGATAAHPFGYGRQRYINAFLVSIILFSAGGLFALYEAVHKASEVLAGHGDELMGSRWWWVPVAVLLVSAVAESLSLRTALHETRAQRRGRGLLGFVRATKSPELPAVLLEDTAALAGLVLALVGIVLTLVTGNGLFDCIGSGLIGVLLVAVAVLLGHEMQSLLLGESAGPETESRIIGALTSTPGVEGVIHMKTVHTGPDQILLAAKIAVTRSESAEYVAAVIDAAERTVRGAEPRCEYIYLEPDIRRSGYRPTRRRF
;
A
#
# COMPACT_ATOMS: atom_id res chain seq x y z
N MET A 1 -26.43 -5.95 0.78
CA MET A 1 -26.23 -7.19 0.00
C MET A 1 -24.76 -7.35 -0.42
N SER A 2 -23.77 -7.17 0.48
CA SER A 2 -22.41 -6.83 -0.01
C SER A 2 -21.23 -7.50 0.71
N GLU A 3 -21.39 -8.22 1.83
CA GLU A 3 -20.25 -8.84 2.53
C GLU A 3 -19.90 -10.26 2.02
N GLU A 4 -20.90 -11.08 1.67
CA GLU A 4 -20.68 -12.43 1.13
C GLU A 4 -20.12 -12.41 -0.30
N GLY A 5 -20.55 -11.44 -1.12
CA GLY A 5 -20.05 -11.28 -2.50
C GLY A 5 -18.59 -10.81 -2.52
N GLY A 6 -18.24 -9.84 -1.66
CA GLY A 6 -16.87 -9.34 -1.53
C GLY A 6 -15.90 -10.42 -1.05
N THR A 7 -16.26 -11.17 -0.01
CA THR A 7 -15.40 -12.23 0.54
C THR A 7 -15.15 -13.35 -0.47
N LYS A 8 -16.17 -13.78 -1.24
CA LYS A 8 -16.01 -14.80 -2.29
C LYS A 8 -15.11 -14.30 -3.43
N ALA A 9 -15.29 -13.06 -3.88
CA ALA A 9 -14.45 -12.47 -4.93
C ALA A 9 -12.98 -12.35 -4.49
N THR A 10 -12.74 -11.93 -3.25
CA THR A 10 -11.40 -11.86 -2.66
C THR A 10 -10.73 -13.23 -2.57
N ILE A 11 -11.46 -14.27 -2.11
CA ILE A 11 -10.92 -15.64 -2.03
C ILE A 11 -10.61 -16.17 -3.44
N ALA A 12 -11.47 -15.89 -4.42
CA ALA A 12 -11.23 -16.28 -5.81
C ALA A 12 -9.97 -15.61 -6.39
N ALA A 13 -9.78 -14.31 -6.13
CA ALA A 13 -8.58 -13.58 -6.55
C ALA A 13 -7.30 -14.16 -5.90
N LEU A 14 -7.35 -14.43 -4.59
CA LEU A 14 -6.24 -15.06 -3.87
C LEU A 14 -5.90 -16.45 -4.44
N ALA A 15 -6.92 -17.27 -4.74
CA ALA A 15 -6.74 -18.58 -5.32
C ALA A 15 -6.13 -18.50 -6.73
N ALA A 16 -6.53 -17.51 -7.54
CA ALA A 16 -5.97 -17.28 -8.87
C ALA A 16 -4.48 -16.90 -8.78
N ASN A 17 -4.11 -15.98 -7.89
CA ASN A 17 -2.71 -15.58 -7.70
C ASN A 17 -1.84 -16.73 -7.18
N LEU A 18 -2.36 -17.52 -6.25
CA LEU A 18 -1.68 -18.73 -5.78
C LEU A 18 -1.49 -19.76 -6.90
N ALA A 19 -2.47 -19.93 -7.79
CA ALA A 19 -2.36 -20.82 -8.93
C ALA A 19 -1.31 -20.34 -9.95
N ILE A 20 -1.22 -19.03 -10.19
CA ILE A 20 -0.16 -18.42 -11.02
C ILE A 20 1.21 -18.68 -10.39
N ALA A 21 1.37 -18.40 -9.08
CA ALA A 21 2.62 -18.65 -8.35
C ALA A 21 3.04 -20.13 -8.42
N ALA A 22 2.10 -21.05 -8.21
CA ALA A 22 2.35 -22.49 -8.31
C ALA A 22 2.76 -22.90 -9.73
N THR A 23 2.10 -22.36 -10.76
CA THR A 23 2.44 -22.63 -12.17
C THR A 23 3.85 -22.14 -12.50
N LYS A 24 4.22 -20.95 -12.02
CA LYS A 24 5.58 -20.40 -12.18
C LYS A 24 6.63 -21.26 -11.49
N PHE A 25 6.35 -21.71 -10.27
CA PHE A 25 7.25 -22.58 -9.51
C PHE A 25 7.43 -23.95 -10.18
N ILE A 26 6.36 -24.55 -10.70
CA ILE A 26 6.43 -25.81 -11.47
C ILE A 26 7.25 -25.62 -12.75
N ALA A 27 7.08 -24.50 -13.46
CA ALA A 27 7.87 -24.20 -14.65
C ALA A 27 9.37 -24.10 -14.32
N TRP A 28 9.72 -23.49 -13.18
CA TRP A 28 11.09 -23.49 -12.67
C TRP A 28 11.58 -24.92 -12.39
N LEU A 29 10.84 -25.74 -11.63
CA LEU A 29 11.24 -27.13 -11.33
C LEU A 29 11.51 -27.97 -12.59
N LEU A 30 10.80 -27.70 -13.69
CA LEU A 30 10.95 -28.42 -14.95
C LEU A 30 12.14 -27.95 -15.81
N THR A 31 12.64 -26.73 -15.55
CA THR A 31 13.60 -26.06 -16.45
C THR A 31 14.85 -25.53 -15.78
N GLY A 32 14.88 -25.36 -14.47
CA GLY A 32 15.99 -24.75 -13.75
C GLY A 32 16.21 -23.25 -14.03
N ALA A 33 15.31 -22.60 -14.77
CA ALA A 33 15.46 -21.19 -15.16
C ALA A 33 15.38 -20.24 -13.95
N SER A 34 16.47 -19.54 -13.65
CA SER A 34 16.60 -18.63 -12.51
C SER A 34 15.60 -17.48 -12.57
N SER A 35 15.35 -16.89 -13.75
CA SER A 35 14.32 -15.83 -13.87
C SER A 35 12.93 -16.35 -13.54
N MET A 36 12.66 -17.63 -13.83
CA MET A 36 11.38 -18.26 -13.53
C MET A 36 11.19 -18.46 -12.03
N LEU A 37 12.26 -18.81 -11.29
CA LEU A 37 12.22 -18.87 -9.82
C LEU A 37 11.97 -17.50 -9.21
N SER A 38 12.68 -16.47 -9.69
CA SER A 38 12.50 -15.09 -9.23
C SER A 38 11.07 -14.60 -9.45
N GLU A 39 10.48 -14.91 -10.60
CA GLU A 39 9.06 -14.62 -10.88
C GLU A 39 8.08 -15.43 -10.02
N ALA A 40 8.41 -16.68 -9.67
CA ALA A 40 7.60 -17.49 -8.77
C ALA A 40 7.61 -16.92 -7.34
N ILE A 41 8.78 -16.46 -6.87
CA ILE A 41 8.96 -15.83 -5.56
C ILE A 41 8.25 -14.49 -5.50
N HIS A 42 8.29 -13.69 -6.57
CA HIS A 42 7.50 -12.48 -6.71
C HIS A 42 6.02 -12.78 -6.50
N SER A 43 5.43 -13.68 -7.29
CA SER A 43 4.00 -14.01 -7.18
C SER A 43 3.62 -14.64 -5.84
N LEU A 44 4.56 -15.33 -5.18
CA LEU A 44 4.37 -15.80 -3.79
C LEU A 44 4.34 -14.63 -2.80
N ALA A 45 5.24 -13.65 -2.95
CA ALA A 45 5.26 -12.43 -2.15
C ALA A 45 3.94 -11.63 -2.33
N ASP A 46 3.44 -11.50 -3.56
CA ASP A 46 2.16 -10.82 -3.84
C ASP A 46 0.98 -11.54 -3.18
N THR A 47 0.95 -12.88 -3.30
CA THR A 47 -0.06 -13.70 -2.63
C THR A 47 -0.02 -13.49 -1.12
N GLY A 48 1.18 -13.47 -0.53
CA GLY A 48 1.38 -13.21 0.89
C GLY A 48 0.98 -11.77 1.29
N ASN A 49 1.23 -10.78 0.46
CA ASN A 49 0.76 -9.41 0.66
C ASN A 49 -0.77 -9.38 0.77
N GLN A 50 -1.47 -9.95 -0.20
CA GLN A 50 -2.94 -9.99 -0.20
C GLN A 50 -3.49 -10.64 1.07
N VAL A 51 -2.92 -11.77 1.50
CA VAL A 51 -3.31 -12.41 2.77
C VAL A 51 -3.11 -11.48 3.96
N LEU A 52 -1.97 -10.78 4.03
CA LEU A 52 -1.64 -9.88 5.13
C LEU A 52 -2.49 -8.60 5.12
N LEU A 53 -2.82 -8.06 3.95
CA LEU A 53 -3.76 -6.94 3.81
C LEU A 53 -5.17 -7.35 4.23
N LEU A 54 -5.64 -8.54 3.87
CA LEU A 54 -6.95 -9.04 4.31
C LEU A 54 -7.01 -9.28 5.81
N ALA A 55 -5.97 -9.90 6.37
CA ALA A 55 -5.84 -10.07 7.81
C ALA A 55 -5.74 -8.71 8.52
N GLY A 56 -5.07 -7.74 7.91
CA GLY A 56 -4.90 -6.37 8.40
C GLY A 56 -6.19 -5.58 8.40
N GLY A 57 -6.99 -5.69 7.35
CA GLY A 57 -8.31 -5.09 7.26
C GLY A 57 -9.25 -5.63 8.34
N ARG A 58 -9.31 -6.97 8.51
CA ARG A 58 -10.14 -7.59 9.56
C ARG A 58 -9.72 -7.20 10.97
N ARG A 59 -8.41 -7.16 11.25
CA ARG A 59 -7.90 -6.74 12.56
C ARG A 59 -8.04 -5.23 12.78
N GLY A 60 -7.90 -4.44 11.72
CA GLY A 60 -8.02 -2.98 11.76
C GLY A 60 -9.45 -2.48 11.95
N ALA A 61 -10.44 -3.26 11.52
CA ALA A 61 -11.85 -2.99 11.77
C ALA A 61 -12.29 -3.21 13.23
N ARG A 62 -11.38 -3.67 14.12
CA ARG A 62 -11.68 -3.81 15.53
C ARG A 62 -11.80 -2.43 16.19
N GLY A 63 -12.88 -2.24 16.94
CA GLY A 63 -13.14 -1.03 17.70
C GLY A 63 -12.14 -0.79 18.84
N ALA A 64 -12.25 0.38 19.46
CA ALA A 64 -11.41 0.78 20.59
C ALA A 64 -11.55 -0.15 21.81
N THR A 65 -10.45 -0.36 22.51
CA THR A 65 -10.40 -1.05 23.80
C THR A 65 -9.65 -0.20 24.82
N ALA A 66 -9.70 -0.56 26.11
CA ALA A 66 -8.96 0.16 27.15
C ALA A 66 -7.44 0.24 26.87
N ALA A 67 -6.86 -0.80 26.25
CA ALA A 67 -5.45 -0.82 25.85
C ALA A 67 -5.18 -0.04 24.54
N HIS A 68 -6.19 0.12 23.68
CA HIS A 68 -6.09 0.77 22.37
C HIS A 68 -7.25 1.78 22.22
N PRO A 69 -7.16 2.95 22.86
CA PRO A 69 -8.29 3.89 22.99
C PRO A 69 -8.73 4.50 21.65
N PHE A 70 -7.87 4.48 20.64
CA PHE A 70 -8.16 4.95 19.28
C PHE A 70 -8.44 3.80 18.28
N GLY A 71 -8.72 2.59 18.78
CA GLY A 71 -8.96 1.42 17.95
C GLY A 71 -7.70 0.84 17.31
N TYR A 72 -7.91 -0.03 16.33
CA TYR A 72 -6.86 -0.78 15.66
C TYR A 72 -6.63 -0.35 14.20
N GLY A 73 -7.16 0.81 13.77
CA GLY A 73 -7.06 1.28 12.38
C GLY A 73 -5.62 1.26 11.81
N ARG A 74 -4.63 1.59 12.64
CA ARG A 74 -3.18 1.54 12.28
C ARG A 74 -2.66 0.15 11.95
N GLN A 75 -3.35 -0.92 12.32
CA GLN A 75 -2.96 -2.29 12.00
C GLN A 75 -2.83 -2.52 10.49
N ARG A 76 -3.64 -1.81 9.67
CA ARG A 76 -3.53 -1.85 8.20
C ARG A 76 -2.17 -1.34 7.73
N TYR A 77 -1.68 -0.23 8.29
CA TYR A 77 -0.35 0.32 7.99
C TYR A 77 0.78 -0.61 8.46
N ILE A 78 0.64 -1.18 9.67
CA ILE A 78 1.66 -2.10 10.22
C ILE A 78 1.80 -3.33 9.33
N ASN A 79 0.68 -3.90 8.90
CA ASN A 79 0.71 -5.08 8.04
C ASN A 79 1.34 -4.76 6.67
N ALA A 80 0.96 -3.65 6.03
CA ALA A 80 1.57 -3.24 4.75
C ALA A 80 3.09 -2.98 4.87
N PHE A 81 3.53 -2.39 5.99
CA PHE A 81 4.95 -2.22 6.29
C PHE A 81 5.68 -3.55 6.48
N LEU A 82 5.08 -4.50 7.21
CA LEU A 82 5.64 -5.85 7.40
C LEU A 82 5.75 -6.60 6.08
N VAL A 83 4.78 -6.49 5.18
CA VAL A 83 4.87 -7.06 3.83
C VAL A 83 6.09 -6.50 3.10
N SER A 84 6.22 -5.18 3.08
CA SER A 84 7.30 -4.48 2.37
C SER A 84 8.69 -4.95 2.84
N ILE A 85 8.88 -5.04 4.15
CA ILE A 85 10.17 -5.46 4.72
C ILE A 85 10.39 -6.97 4.62
N ILE A 86 9.39 -7.80 4.92
CA ILE A 86 9.61 -9.23 5.04
C ILE A 86 9.49 -9.90 3.68
N LEU A 87 8.36 -9.76 2.99
CA LEU A 87 8.07 -10.56 1.79
C LEU A 87 8.88 -10.05 0.59
N PHE A 88 8.79 -8.75 0.29
CA PHE A 88 9.47 -8.20 -0.89
C PHE A 88 10.99 -8.11 -0.72
N SER A 89 11.49 -7.74 0.47
CA SER A 89 12.95 -7.70 0.67
C SER A 89 13.56 -9.10 0.74
N ALA A 90 12.94 -10.06 1.45
CA ALA A 90 13.47 -11.43 1.48
C ALA A 90 13.38 -12.08 0.09
N GLY A 91 12.27 -11.90 -0.62
CA GLY A 91 12.11 -12.40 -1.98
C GLY A 91 13.12 -11.79 -2.96
N GLY A 92 13.32 -10.47 -2.91
CA GLY A 92 14.28 -9.77 -3.75
C GLY A 92 15.73 -10.14 -3.45
N LEU A 93 16.11 -10.23 -2.17
CA LEU A 93 17.45 -10.67 -1.77
C LEU A 93 17.72 -12.12 -2.14
N PHE A 94 16.71 -13.00 -2.01
CA PHE A 94 16.82 -14.38 -2.47
C PHE A 94 17.00 -14.46 -3.99
N ALA A 95 16.21 -13.71 -4.77
CA ALA A 95 16.36 -13.64 -6.23
C ALA A 95 17.76 -13.17 -6.64
N LEU A 96 18.30 -12.16 -5.95
CA LEU A 96 19.68 -11.70 -6.16
C LEU A 96 20.72 -12.78 -5.81
N TYR A 97 20.54 -13.47 -4.69
CA TYR A 97 21.41 -14.57 -4.29
C TYR A 97 21.41 -15.67 -5.36
N GLU A 98 20.23 -16.11 -5.80
CA GLU A 98 20.07 -17.14 -6.82
C GLU A 98 20.72 -16.71 -8.14
N ALA A 99 20.51 -15.46 -8.57
CA ALA A 99 21.10 -14.94 -9.79
C ALA A 99 22.64 -15.00 -9.76
N VAL A 100 23.26 -14.62 -8.63
CA VAL A 100 24.71 -14.69 -8.45
C VAL A 100 25.19 -16.14 -8.37
N HIS A 101 24.46 -16.99 -7.65
CA HIS A 101 24.79 -18.41 -7.53
C HIS A 101 24.76 -19.10 -8.89
N LYS A 102 23.67 -18.95 -9.65
CA LYS A 102 23.53 -19.53 -10.99
C LYS A 102 24.56 -18.97 -11.97
N ALA A 103 24.84 -17.66 -11.91
CA ALA A 103 25.90 -17.06 -12.73
C ALA A 103 27.27 -17.70 -12.43
N SER A 104 27.57 -17.99 -11.16
CA SER A 104 28.82 -18.65 -10.78
C SER A 104 28.92 -20.09 -11.31
N GLU A 105 27.81 -20.84 -11.34
CA GLU A 105 27.76 -22.19 -11.92
C GLU A 105 28.00 -22.16 -13.43
N VAL A 106 27.32 -21.25 -14.13
CA VAL A 106 27.45 -21.06 -15.58
C VAL A 106 28.88 -20.66 -15.95
N LEU A 107 29.49 -19.75 -15.20
CA LEU A 107 30.89 -19.34 -15.40
C LEU A 107 31.89 -20.45 -15.08
N ALA A 108 31.56 -21.35 -14.14
CA ALA A 108 32.36 -22.54 -13.84
C ALA A 108 32.22 -23.66 -14.90
N GLY A 109 31.40 -23.45 -15.93
CA GLY A 109 31.22 -24.40 -17.03
C GLY A 109 30.15 -25.47 -16.78
N HIS A 110 29.35 -25.34 -15.71
CA HIS A 110 28.15 -26.15 -15.57
C HIS A 110 27.11 -25.64 -16.58
N GLY A 111 26.65 -26.53 -17.45
CA GLY A 111 25.70 -26.18 -18.51
C GLY A 111 24.36 -25.70 -17.95
N ASP A 112 23.65 -24.89 -18.75
CA ASP A 112 22.33 -24.38 -18.39
C ASP A 112 21.25 -25.47 -18.55
N GLU A 113 20.58 -25.79 -17.44
CA GLU A 113 19.50 -26.80 -17.37
C GLU A 113 18.33 -26.47 -18.30
N LEU A 114 18.08 -25.18 -18.55
CA LEU A 114 16.99 -24.72 -19.41
C LEU A 114 17.15 -25.23 -20.84
N MET A 115 18.38 -25.17 -21.37
CA MET A 115 18.66 -25.53 -22.76
C MET A 115 18.67 -27.05 -22.99
N GLY A 116 19.01 -27.83 -21.98
CA GLY A 116 18.99 -29.30 -22.03
C GLY A 116 17.60 -29.91 -21.81
N SER A 117 16.63 -29.12 -21.32
CA SER A 117 15.31 -29.62 -20.96
C SER A 117 14.37 -29.74 -22.17
N ARG A 118 13.62 -30.85 -22.25
CA ARG A 118 12.49 -31.02 -23.19
C ARG A 118 11.41 -29.94 -23.01
N TRP A 119 11.42 -29.27 -21.85
CA TRP A 119 10.44 -28.29 -21.42
C TRP A 119 10.89 -26.84 -21.64
N TRP A 120 11.90 -26.59 -22.49
CA TRP A 120 12.44 -25.25 -22.78
C TRP A 120 11.38 -24.18 -23.13
N TRP A 121 10.24 -24.58 -23.71
CA TRP A 121 9.15 -23.67 -24.08
C TRP A 121 8.22 -23.30 -22.91
N VAL A 122 8.24 -24.07 -21.81
CA VAL A 122 7.31 -23.91 -20.68
C VAL A 122 7.46 -22.54 -20.00
N PRO A 123 8.66 -22.04 -19.67
CA PRO A 123 8.81 -20.73 -19.04
C PRO A 123 8.24 -19.61 -19.91
N VAL A 124 8.52 -19.63 -21.23
CA VAL A 124 8.00 -18.64 -22.18
C VAL A 124 6.47 -18.65 -22.19
N ALA A 125 5.85 -19.84 -22.29
CA ALA A 125 4.40 -19.98 -22.30
C ALA A 125 3.76 -19.47 -20.99
N VAL A 126 4.33 -19.84 -19.84
CA VAL A 126 3.82 -19.42 -18.52
C VAL A 126 3.97 -17.91 -18.32
N LEU A 127 5.09 -17.31 -18.73
CA LEU A 127 5.31 -15.87 -18.64
C LEU A 127 4.33 -15.08 -19.52
N LEU A 128 4.05 -15.54 -20.74
CA LEU A 128 3.07 -14.89 -21.62
C LEU A 128 1.64 -14.97 -21.06
N VAL A 129 1.23 -16.13 -20.57
CA VAL A 129 -0.09 -16.29 -19.92
C VAL A 129 -0.20 -15.42 -18.68
N SER A 130 0.86 -15.40 -17.86
CA SER A 130 0.92 -14.55 -16.65
C SER A 130 0.86 -13.06 -17.03
N ALA A 131 1.57 -12.64 -18.07
CA ALA A 131 1.57 -11.24 -18.53
C ALA A 131 0.17 -10.79 -19.00
N VAL A 132 -0.57 -11.66 -19.66
CA VAL A 132 -1.98 -11.38 -20.03
C VAL A 132 -2.84 -11.25 -18.78
N ALA A 133 -2.75 -12.18 -17.84
CA ALA A 133 -3.52 -12.16 -16.59
C ALA A 133 -3.23 -10.88 -15.77
N GLU A 134 -1.95 -10.55 -15.58
CA GLU A 134 -1.53 -9.35 -14.84
C GLU A 134 -1.93 -8.06 -15.55
N SER A 135 -1.85 -8.03 -16.89
CA SER A 135 -2.30 -6.88 -17.67
C SER A 135 -3.81 -6.63 -17.51
N LEU A 136 -4.60 -7.70 -17.39
CA LEU A 136 -6.04 -7.60 -17.13
C LEU A 136 -6.32 -7.13 -15.69
N SER A 137 -5.56 -7.63 -14.70
CA SER A 137 -5.63 -7.16 -13.30
C SER A 137 -5.32 -5.66 -13.22
N LEU A 138 -4.15 -5.24 -13.71
CA LEU A 138 -3.72 -3.85 -13.69
C LEU A 138 -4.70 -2.93 -14.42
N ARG A 139 -5.22 -3.37 -15.58
CA ARG A 139 -6.24 -2.61 -16.30
C ARG A 139 -7.49 -2.39 -15.46
N THR A 140 -7.92 -3.40 -14.70
CA THR A 140 -9.08 -3.33 -13.81
C THR A 140 -8.81 -2.38 -12.64
N ALA A 141 -7.66 -2.50 -11.97
CA ALA A 141 -7.24 -1.60 -10.90
C ALA A 141 -7.13 -0.14 -11.36
N LEU A 142 -6.57 0.09 -12.56
CA LEU A 142 -6.51 1.42 -13.18
C LEU A 142 -7.89 1.96 -13.54
N HIS A 143 -8.84 1.09 -13.92
CA HIS A 143 -10.21 1.50 -14.21
C HIS A 143 -10.95 1.91 -12.93
N GLU A 144 -10.85 1.12 -11.86
CA GLU A 144 -11.48 1.41 -10.57
C GLU A 144 -10.94 2.69 -9.93
N THR A 145 -9.63 2.91 -10.02
CA THR A 145 -8.99 4.11 -9.47
C THR A 145 -9.35 5.38 -10.25
N ARG A 146 -9.68 5.30 -11.55
CA ARG A 146 -10.08 6.49 -12.34
C ARG A 146 -11.26 7.23 -11.72
N ALA A 147 -12.28 6.53 -11.23
CA ALA A 147 -13.43 7.14 -10.58
C ALA A 147 -13.04 7.91 -9.31
N GLN A 148 -12.02 7.45 -8.60
CA GLN A 148 -11.55 8.05 -7.35
C GLN A 148 -10.54 9.19 -7.54
N ARG A 149 -9.90 9.26 -8.72
CA ARG A 149 -8.81 10.21 -8.98
C ARG A 149 -9.24 11.68 -9.04
N ARG A 150 -10.52 12.01 -9.24
CA ARG A 150 -11.06 13.39 -9.30
C ARG A 150 -10.17 14.37 -10.10
N GLY A 151 -9.64 13.92 -11.24
CA GLY A 151 -8.77 14.73 -12.11
C GLY A 151 -7.28 14.76 -11.75
N ARG A 152 -6.83 14.11 -10.66
CA ARG A 152 -5.41 13.99 -10.28
C ARG A 152 -4.66 12.98 -11.16
N GLY A 153 -3.37 13.23 -11.42
CA GLY A 153 -2.44 12.24 -12.00
C GLY A 153 -2.33 10.97 -11.14
N LEU A 154 -1.85 9.84 -11.69
CA LEU A 154 -1.72 8.57 -10.93
C LEU A 154 -0.82 8.75 -9.71
N LEU A 155 0.37 9.34 -9.91
CA LEU A 155 1.32 9.60 -8.83
C LEU A 155 0.76 10.58 -7.79
N GLY A 156 0.02 11.59 -8.24
CA GLY A 156 -0.64 12.55 -7.35
C GLY A 156 -1.78 11.92 -6.54
N PHE A 157 -2.45 10.90 -7.08
CA PHE A 157 -3.47 10.14 -6.38
C PHE A 157 -2.87 9.17 -5.36
N VAL A 158 -1.82 8.44 -5.75
CA VAL A 158 -1.08 7.52 -4.86
C VAL A 158 -0.54 8.24 -3.64
N ARG A 159 0.11 9.41 -3.81
CA ARG A 159 0.61 10.21 -2.68
C ARG A 159 -0.50 10.86 -1.83
N ALA A 160 -1.67 11.11 -2.44
CA ALA A 160 -2.78 11.75 -1.74
C ALA A 160 -3.61 10.74 -0.93
N THR A 161 -3.69 9.48 -1.38
CA THR A 161 -4.45 8.47 -0.67
C THR A 161 -3.73 8.08 0.63
N LYS A 162 -4.52 7.86 1.68
CA LYS A 162 -4.04 7.39 2.99
C LYS A 162 -4.40 5.93 3.22
N SER A 163 -4.88 5.26 2.18
CA SER A 163 -5.09 3.81 2.15
C SER A 163 -3.79 3.13 1.70
N PRO A 164 -3.27 2.16 2.46
CA PRO A 164 -2.06 1.44 2.06
C PRO A 164 -2.31 0.49 0.89
N GLU A 165 -3.56 0.03 0.70
CA GLU A 165 -3.88 -1.03 -0.27
C GLU A 165 -3.78 -0.55 -1.71
N LEU A 166 -4.26 0.65 -2.03
CA LEU A 166 -4.28 1.15 -3.42
C LEU A 166 -2.88 1.42 -3.98
N PRO A 167 -1.97 2.12 -3.27
CA PRO A 167 -0.58 2.26 -3.69
C PRO A 167 0.13 0.92 -3.83
N ALA A 168 -0.09 0.01 -2.88
CA ALA A 168 0.53 -1.32 -2.86
C ALA A 168 0.13 -2.10 -4.12
N VAL A 169 -1.17 -2.29 -4.36
CA VAL A 169 -1.67 -3.05 -5.52
C VAL A 169 -1.19 -2.45 -6.85
N LEU A 170 -1.22 -1.12 -7.01
CA LEU A 170 -0.74 -0.50 -8.25
C LEU A 170 0.76 -0.67 -8.47
N LEU A 171 1.57 -0.54 -7.42
CA LEU A 171 3.01 -0.69 -7.51
C LEU A 171 3.39 -2.16 -7.75
N GLU A 172 2.71 -3.08 -7.07
CA GLU A 172 2.86 -4.53 -7.20
C GLU A 172 2.55 -4.99 -8.63
N ASP A 173 1.32 -4.75 -9.13
CA ASP A 173 0.93 -5.17 -10.48
C ASP A 173 1.85 -4.57 -11.56
N THR A 174 2.33 -3.34 -11.36
CA THR A 174 3.29 -2.69 -12.27
C THR A 174 4.67 -3.38 -12.20
N ALA A 175 5.14 -3.70 -11.00
CA ALA A 175 6.40 -4.41 -10.81
C ALA A 175 6.32 -5.85 -11.31
N ALA A 176 5.20 -6.55 -11.13
CA ALA A 176 4.96 -7.89 -11.65
C ALA A 176 5.07 -7.92 -13.17
N LEU A 177 4.42 -6.97 -13.87
CA LEU A 177 4.55 -6.85 -15.33
C LEU A 177 5.98 -6.52 -15.77
N ALA A 178 6.67 -5.63 -15.07
CA ALA A 178 8.05 -5.32 -15.36
C ALA A 178 8.96 -6.55 -15.16
N GLY A 179 8.77 -7.30 -14.07
CA GLY A 179 9.46 -8.55 -13.78
C GLY A 179 9.25 -9.60 -14.85
N LEU A 180 7.99 -9.80 -15.28
CA LEU A 180 7.63 -10.71 -16.38
C LEU A 180 8.34 -10.35 -17.70
N VAL A 181 8.46 -9.06 -18.02
CA VAL A 181 9.20 -8.60 -19.20
C VAL A 181 10.70 -8.89 -19.06
N LEU A 182 11.29 -8.60 -17.89
CA LEU A 182 12.71 -8.88 -17.61
C LEU A 182 13.01 -10.38 -17.71
N ALA A 183 12.16 -11.22 -17.13
CA ALA A 183 12.26 -12.68 -17.21
C ALA A 183 12.16 -13.18 -18.65
N LEU A 184 11.15 -12.69 -19.39
CA LEU A 184 10.93 -13.11 -20.78
C LEU A 184 12.12 -12.73 -21.67
N VAL A 185 12.65 -11.51 -21.51
CA VAL A 185 13.85 -11.07 -22.24
C VAL A 185 15.06 -11.93 -21.88
N GLY A 186 15.30 -12.19 -20.59
CA GLY A 186 16.40 -13.03 -20.12
C GLY A 186 16.34 -14.44 -20.72
N ILE A 187 15.20 -15.10 -20.60
CA ILE A 187 14.97 -16.45 -21.11
C ILE A 187 15.08 -16.50 -22.64
N VAL A 188 14.46 -15.57 -23.37
CA VAL A 188 14.53 -15.54 -24.84
C VAL A 188 15.97 -15.34 -25.31
N LEU A 189 16.72 -14.42 -24.68
CA LEU A 189 18.13 -14.23 -25.01
C LEU A 189 18.95 -15.48 -24.72
N THR A 190 18.72 -16.17 -23.60
CA THR A 190 19.39 -17.44 -23.31
C THR A 190 19.09 -18.49 -24.39
N LEU A 191 17.82 -18.65 -24.78
CA LEU A 191 17.43 -19.63 -25.80
C LEU A 191 18.01 -19.32 -27.18
N VAL A 192 18.10 -18.05 -27.57
CA VAL A 192 18.62 -17.64 -28.89
C VAL A 192 20.14 -17.64 -28.94
N THR A 193 20.81 -17.20 -27.87
CA THR A 193 22.28 -17.04 -27.85
C THR A 193 23.03 -18.28 -27.38
N GLY A 194 22.36 -19.20 -26.69
CA GLY A 194 23.02 -20.33 -26.05
C GLY A 194 23.67 -20.00 -24.70
N ASN A 195 23.46 -18.79 -24.17
CA ASN A 195 24.17 -18.29 -22.99
C ASN A 195 23.23 -18.10 -21.80
N GLY A 196 23.37 -18.95 -20.78
CA GLY A 196 22.59 -18.90 -19.53
C GLY A 196 22.82 -17.66 -18.66
N LEU A 197 23.85 -16.86 -18.95
CA LEU A 197 24.08 -15.60 -18.23
C LEU A 197 22.94 -14.60 -18.45
N PHE A 198 22.24 -14.64 -19.58
CA PHE A 198 21.11 -13.73 -19.81
C PHE A 198 19.93 -14.01 -18.88
N ASP A 199 19.64 -15.28 -18.59
CA ASP A 199 18.66 -15.67 -17.58
C ASP A 199 19.11 -15.25 -16.17
N CYS A 200 20.41 -15.39 -15.84
CA CYS A 200 20.93 -14.92 -14.56
C CYS A 200 20.81 -13.39 -14.41
N ILE A 201 21.08 -12.63 -15.47
CA ILE A 201 20.91 -11.18 -15.49
C ILE A 201 19.43 -10.81 -15.33
N GLY A 202 18.52 -11.49 -16.05
CA GLY A 202 17.08 -11.30 -15.91
C GLY A 202 16.62 -11.49 -14.47
N SER A 203 17.00 -12.62 -13.86
CA SER A 203 16.77 -12.95 -12.45
C SER A 203 17.31 -11.88 -11.50
N GLY A 204 18.55 -11.42 -11.71
CA GLY A 204 19.17 -10.37 -10.90
C GLY A 204 18.43 -9.03 -11.00
N LEU A 205 18.00 -8.64 -12.20
CA LEU A 205 17.21 -7.42 -12.40
C LEU A 205 15.84 -7.49 -11.71
N ILE A 206 15.20 -8.66 -11.70
CA ILE A 206 13.96 -8.90 -10.95
C ILE A 206 14.22 -8.77 -9.44
N GLY A 207 15.33 -9.33 -8.94
CA GLY A 207 15.74 -9.17 -7.55
C GLY A 207 15.93 -7.71 -7.15
N VAL A 208 16.62 -6.90 -7.98
CA VAL A 208 16.75 -5.44 -7.77
C VAL A 208 15.38 -4.76 -7.77
N LEU A 209 14.50 -5.12 -8.71
CA LEU A 209 13.15 -4.57 -8.80
C LEU A 209 12.35 -4.83 -7.52
N LEU A 210 12.36 -6.06 -7.00
CA LEU A 210 11.68 -6.44 -5.76
C LEU A 210 12.20 -5.66 -4.54
N VAL A 211 13.53 -5.50 -4.42
CA VAL A 211 14.14 -4.68 -3.36
C VAL A 211 13.75 -3.21 -3.51
N ALA A 212 13.71 -2.68 -4.73
CA ALA A 212 13.28 -1.30 -4.97
C ALA A 212 11.82 -1.09 -4.57
N VAL A 213 10.92 -2.01 -4.93
CA VAL A 213 9.50 -1.98 -4.50
C VAL A 213 9.39 -2.04 -2.98
N ALA A 214 10.14 -2.94 -2.32
CA ALA A 214 10.17 -3.05 -0.87
C ALA A 214 10.56 -1.72 -0.19
N VAL A 215 11.61 -1.06 -0.68
CA VAL A 215 12.08 0.23 -0.15
C VAL A 215 11.05 1.33 -0.37
N LEU A 216 10.44 1.39 -1.56
CA LEU A 216 9.42 2.39 -1.90
C LEU A 216 8.17 2.24 -1.01
N LEU A 217 7.62 1.04 -0.89
CA LEU A 217 6.47 0.78 -0.02
C LEU A 217 6.83 1.00 1.45
N GLY A 218 8.00 0.53 1.88
CA GLY A 218 8.48 0.74 3.25
C GLY A 218 8.54 2.22 3.63
N HIS A 219 9.05 3.07 2.73
CA HIS A 219 9.12 4.51 2.95
C HIS A 219 7.72 5.16 3.02
N GLU A 220 6.81 4.80 2.12
CA GLU A 220 5.45 5.33 2.11
C GLU A 220 4.69 4.91 3.39
N MET A 221 4.81 3.64 3.78
CA MET A 221 4.14 3.10 4.96
C MET A 221 4.70 3.69 6.26
N GLN A 222 6.00 4.03 6.31
CA GLN A 222 6.62 4.66 7.47
C GLN A 222 5.93 5.99 7.82
N SER A 223 5.63 6.82 6.83
CA SER A 223 4.97 8.11 7.05
C SER A 223 3.56 7.92 7.63
N LEU A 224 2.79 6.97 7.08
CA LEU A 224 1.45 6.62 7.57
C LEU A 224 1.47 6.05 8.99
N LEU A 225 2.51 5.28 9.36
CA LEU A 225 2.70 4.74 10.70
C LEU A 225 3.00 5.81 11.75
N LEU A 226 3.80 6.81 11.40
CA LEU A 226 4.08 7.96 12.25
C LEU A 226 2.82 8.80 12.49
N GLY A 227 1.90 8.78 11.52
CA GLY A 227 0.62 9.46 11.59
C GLY A 227 0.68 10.77 10.81
N GLU A 228 0.21 10.73 9.58
CA GLU A 228 0.11 11.90 8.73
C GLU A 228 -1.10 12.77 9.10
N SER A 229 -0.99 14.07 8.84
CA SER A 229 -2.12 14.98 8.94
C SER A 229 -3.15 14.72 7.84
N ALA A 230 -4.37 15.17 8.09
CA ALA A 230 -5.39 15.21 7.05
C ALA A 230 -4.92 16.10 5.88
N GLY A 231 -5.34 15.76 4.66
CA GLY A 231 -5.00 16.56 3.48
C GLY A 231 -5.62 17.96 3.52
N PRO A 232 -5.08 18.94 2.77
CA PRO A 232 -5.53 20.34 2.81
C PRO A 232 -7.03 20.54 2.53
N GLU A 233 -7.60 19.74 1.63
CA GLU A 233 -9.03 19.75 1.29
C GLU A 233 -9.90 19.30 2.48
N THR A 234 -9.43 18.33 3.26
CA THR A 234 -10.09 17.89 4.49
C THR A 234 -9.93 18.91 5.59
N GLU A 235 -8.73 19.45 5.78
CA GLU A 235 -8.50 20.50 6.78
C GLU A 235 -9.33 21.75 6.51
N SER A 236 -9.45 22.18 5.24
CA SER A 236 -10.30 23.31 4.86
C SER A 236 -11.78 23.05 5.14
N ARG A 237 -12.27 21.83 4.91
CA ARG A 237 -13.65 21.44 5.25
C ARG A 237 -13.90 21.45 6.76
N ILE A 238 -12.96 20.94 7.56
CA ILE A 238 -13.05 20.96 9.02
C ILE A 238 -13.04 22.40 9.53
N ILE A 239 -12.13 23.24 9.04
CA ILE A 239 -12.07 24.67 9.42
C ILE A 239 -13.37 25.36 9.04
N GLY A 240 -13.88 25.15 7.82
CA GLY A 240 -15.16 25.70 7.36
C GLY A 240 -16.31 25.30 8.30
N ALA A 241 -16.42 24.01 8.62
CA ALA A 241 -17.43 23.48 9.54
C ALA A 241 -17.35 24.14 10.93
N LEU A 242 -16.15 24.22 11.52
CA LEU A 242 -15.93 24.88 12.81
C LEU A 242 -16.33 26.36 12.75
N THR A 243 -15.89 27.12 11.74
CA THR A 243 -16.20 28.55 11.60
C THR A 243 -17.65 28.86 11.24
N SER A 244 -18.38 27.89 10.68
CA SER A 244 -19.82 28.03 10.39
C SER A 244 -20.71 27.80 11.61
N THR A 245 -20.14 27.27 12.70
CA THR A 245 -20.91 26.97 13.92
C THR A 245 -21.17 28.26 14.71
N PRO A 246 -22.44 28.60 15.03
CA PRO A 246 -22.75 29.75 15.86
C PRO A 246 -22.03 29.70 17.21
N GLY A 247 -21.42 30.82 17.61
CA GLY A 247 -20.63 30.92 18.85
C GLY A 247 -19.14 30.58 18.69
N VAL A 248 -18.71 30.08 17.52
CA VAL A 248 -17.29 29.91 17.18
C VAL A 248 -16.80 31.11 16.35
N GLU A 249 -15.85 31.87 16.90
CA GLU A 249 -15.27 33.06 16.25
C GLU A 249 -14.08 32.72 15.33
N GLY A 250 -13.52 31.52 15.47
CA GLY A 250 -12.41 31.05 14.63
C GLY A 250 -11.67 29.85 15.20
N VAL A 251 -10.74 29.32 14.41
CA VAL A 251 -9.83 28.24 14.83
C VAL A 251 -8.48 28.86 15.20
N ILE A 252 -8.01 28.64 16.43
CA ILE A 252 -6.73 29.16 16.92
C ILE A 252 -5.59 28.27 16.47
N HIS A 253 -5.71 26.96 16.70
CA HIS A 253 -4.82 25.96 16.14
C HIS A 253 -5.56 24.64 15.97
N MET A 254 -5.12 23.84 15.01
CA MET A 254 -5.70 22.54 14.70
C MET A 254 -4.59 21.56 14.39
N LYS A 255 -4.72 20.34 14.91
CA LYS A 255 -3.90 19.19 14.56
C LYS A 255 -4.84 18.07 14.15
N THR A 256 -4.52 17.45 13.03
CA THR A 256 -5.20 16.25 12.57
C THR A 256 -4.15 15.14 12.47
N VAL A 257 -4.56 13.91 12.76
CA VAL A 257 -3.71 12.74 12.52
C VAL A 257 -4.57 11.56 12.11
N HIS A 258 -4.12 10.82 11.09
CA HIS A 258 -4.73 9.57 10.73
C HIS A 258 -4.46 8.50 11.80
N THR A 259 -5.53 7.96 12.40
CA THR A 259 -5.48 6.77 13.27
C THR A 259 -5.81 5.48 12.51
N GLY A 260 -6.24 5.63 11.27
CA GLY A 260 -6.39 4.60 10.25
C GLY A 260 -6.67 5.25 8.89
N PRO A 261 -6.79 4.47 7.81
CA PRO A 261 -7.05 5.02 6.47
C PRO A 261 -8.34 5.85 6.40
N ASP A 262 -9.35 5.42 7.14
CA ASP A 262 -10.70 5.99 7.16
C ASP A 262 -11.02 6.70 8.49
N GLN A 263 -10.01 6.91 9.33
CA GLN A 263 -10.18 7.46 10.69
C GLN A 263 -9.18 8.58 10.95
N ILE A 264 -9.70 9.74 11.37
CA ILE A 264 -8.96 10.94 11.69
C ILE A 264 -9.26 11.32 13.14
N LEU A 265 -8.19 11.55 13.90
CA LEU A 265 -8.26 12.27 15.17
C LEU A 265 -8.08 13.76 14.90
N LEU A 266 -9.05 14.54 15.33
CA LEU A 266 -9.04 16.00 15.31
C LEU A 266 -8.81 16.52 16.73
N ALA A 267 -7.75 17.29 16.93
CA ALA A 267 -7.52 18.09 18.12
C ALA A 267 -7.44 19.56 17.71
N ALA A 268 -8.42 20.36 18.10
CA ALA A 268 -8.50 21.76 17.73
C ALA A 268 -8.77 22.64 18.93
N LYS A 269 -8.14 23.81 18.92
CA LYS A 269 -8.42 24.89 19.83
C LYS A 269 -9.24 25.95 19.11
N ILE A 270 -10.44 26.21 19.59
CA ILE A 270 -11.41 27.09 18.94
C ILE A 270 -11.65 28.34 19.78
N ALA A 271 -11.70 29.49 19.12
CA ALA A 271 -12.11 30.73 19.74
C ALA A 271 -13.63 30.74 19.85
N VAL A 272 -14.15 30.87 21.07
CA VAL A 272 -15.60 30.96 21.33
C VAL A 272 -15.99 32.36 21.80
N THR A 273 -17.25 32.73 21.55
CA THR A 273 -17.80 33.98 22.06
C THR A 273 -17.69 34.04 23.58
N ARG A 274 -17.24 35.19 24.10
CA ARG A 274 -17.09 35.40 25.55
C ARG A 274 -18.43 35.19 26.26
N SER A 275 -18.44 34.28 27.22
CA SER A 275 -19.59 33.98 28.05
C SER A 275 -19.11 33.54 29.43
N GLU A 276 -19.86 33.88 30.47
CA GLU A 276 -19.64 33.40 31.84
C GLU A 276 -20.38 32.07 32.09
N SER A 277 -21.26 31.65 31.17
CA SER A 277 -22.01 30.40 31.29
C SER A 277 -21.22 29.23 30.71
N ALA A 278 -20.84 28.29 31.59
CA ALA A 278 -20.24 27.02 31.19
C ALA A 278 -21.19 26.19 30.30
N GLU A 279 -22.49 26.26 30.55
CA GLU A 279 -23.52 25.57 29.76
C GLU A 279 -23.55 26.07 28.31
N TYR A 280 -23.45 27.39 28.11
CA TYR A 280 -23.36 27.97 26.76
C TYR A 280 -22.11 27.49 26.02
N VAL A 281 -20.94 27.50 26.68
CA VAL A 281 -19.69 27.06 26.06
C VAL A 281 -19.76 25.57 25.71
N ALA A 282 -20.31 24.73 26.58
CA ALA A 282 -20.52 23.30 26.30
C ALA A 282 -21.44 23.10 25.08
N ALA A 283 -22.55 23.83 25.00
CA ALA A 283 -23.48 23.74 23.87
C ALA A 283 -22.82 24.15 22.53
N VAL A 284 -21.94 25.16 22.54
CA VAL A 284 -21.17 25.57 21.36
C VAL A 284 -20.20 24.47 20.93
N ILE A 285 -19.52 23.81 21.88
CA ILE A 285 -18.61 22.70 21.60
C ILE A 285 -19.37 21.52 20.99
N ASP A 286 -20.50 21.10 21.59
CA ASP A 286 -21.33 20.00 21.10
C ASP A 286 -21.91 20.29 19.71
N ALA A 287 -22.27 21.55 19.44
CA ALA A 287 -22.69 22.00 18.12
C ALA A 287 -21.53 21.91 17.11
N ALA A 288 -20.34 22.38 17.47
CA ALA A 288 -19.16 22.36 16.61
C ALA A 288 -18.74 20.92 16.27
N GLU A 289 -18.76 20.01 17.26
CA GLU A 289 -18.48 18.60 17.05
C GLU A 289 -19.46 17.97 16.04
N ARG A 290 -20.77 18.20 16.21
CA ARG A 290 -21.79 17.68 15.29
C ARG A 290 -21.61 18.22 13.86
N THR A 291 -21.31 19.51 13.72
CA THR A 291 -21.07 20.13 12.40
C THR A 291 -19.85 19.51 11.72
N VAL A 292 -18.76 19.29 12.47
CA VAL A 292 -17.56 18.62 11.94
C VAL A 292 -17.86 17.17 11.53
N ARG A 293 -18.56 16.38 12.36
CA ARG A 293 -18.93 15.00 12.02
C ARG A 293 -19.79 14.93 10.76
N GLY A 294 -20.67 15.92 10.55
CA GLY A 294 -21.46 16.04 9.32
C GLY A 294 -20.62 16.38 8.08
N ALA A 295 -19.64 17.28 8.22
CA ALA A 295 -18.80 17.74 7.12
C ALA A 295 -17.66 16.76 6.74
N GLU A 296 -17.12 16.05 7.73
CA GLU A 296 -16.07 15.04 7.56
C GLU A 296 -16.33 13.84 8.49
N PRO A 297 -17.09 12.83 8.02
CA PRO A 297 -17.44 11.65 8.79
C PRO A 297 -16.24 10.82 9.27
N ARG A 298 -15.07 10.97 8.63
CA ARG A 298 -13.83 10.29 9.07
C ARG A 298 -13.27 10.84 10.38
N CYS A 299 -13.71 12.02 10.84
CA CYS A 299 -13.36 12.55 12.16
C CYS A 299 -14.09 11.77 13.27
N GLU A 300 -13.57 10.58 13.58
CA GLU A 300 -14.14 9.71 14.60
C GLU A 300 -13.86 10.24 16.01
N TYR A 301 -12.63 10.71 16.24
CA TYR A 301 -12.19 11.28 17.51
C TYR A 301 -12.03 12.79 17.37
N ILE A 302 -12.80 13.56 18.14
CA ILE A 302 -12.80 15.02 18.09
C ILE A 302 -12.56 15.55 19.51
N TYR A 303 -11.51 16.35 19.67
CA TYR A 303 -11.19 17.06 20.89
C TYR A 303 -11.16 18.56 20.59
N LEU A 304 -12.12 19.29 21.15
CA LEU A 304 -12.22 20.74 21.01
C LEU A 304 -11.89 21.41 22.34
N GLU A 305 -10.84 22.23 22.34
CA GLU A 305 -10.48 23.10 23.47
C GLU A 305 -11.06 24.50 23.22
N PRO A 306 -12.04 24.97 24.02
CA PRO A 306 -12.53 26.34 23.90
C PRO A 306 -11.50 27.32 24.48
N ASP A 307 -11.33 28.48 23.83
CA ASP A 307 -10.56 29.60 24.37
C ASP A 307 -11.14 30.93 23.87
N ILE A 308 -10.63 32.03 24.40
CA ILE A 308 -10.99 33.38 24.00
C ILE A 308 -9.88 33.91 23.11
N ARG A 309 -10.24 34.51 21.98
CA ARG A 309 -9.26 35.12 21.08
C ARG A 309 -8.55 36.29 21.78
N ARG A 310 -7.23 36.18 21.93
CA ARG A 310 -6.35 37.24 22.47
C ARG A 310 -5.49 37.80 21.34
N SER A 311 -5.50 39.12 21.15
CA SER A 311 -4.61 39.79 20.20
C SER A 311 -3.15 39.53 20.60
N GLY A 312 -2.41 38.77 19.80
CA GLY A 312 -0.99 38.49 20.01
C GLY A 312 -0.63 37.05 20.40
N TYR A 313 -1.60 36.14 20.62
CA TYR A 313 -1.27 34.72 20.82
C TYR A 313 -0.71 34.12 19.53
N ARG A 314 0.60 33.88 19.51
CA ARG A 314 1.25 33.02 18.52
C ARG A 314 1.40 31.64 19.16
N PRO A 315 0.82 30.56 18.60
CA PRO A 315 1.08 29.22 19.11
C PRO A 315 2.60 28.99 19.10
N THR A 316 3.16 28.67 20.26
CA THR A 316 4.57 28.32 20.37
C THR A 316 4.79 27.11 19.46
N ARG A 317 5.50 27.29 18.34
CA ARG A 317 5.97 26.14 17.54
C ARG A 317 6.95 25.39 18.43
N ARG A 318 6.46 24.43 19.22
CA ARG A 318 7.32 23.44 19.86
C ARG A 318 7.97 22.65 18.73
N ARG A 319 9.21 22.99 18.40
CA ARG A 319 10.08 22.12 17.61
C ARG A 319 10.34 20.91 18.48
N PHE A 320 9.81 19.76 18.08
CA PHE A 320 10.27 18.46 18.56
C PHE A 320 11.28 17.94 17.54
#